data_AF-A0A1U8QCM9-F1
#
_entry.id   AF-A0A1U8QCM9-F1
#
_cell.length_a   1.000
_cell.length_b   1.000
_cell.length_c   1.000
_cell.angle_alpha   90.00
_cell.angle_beta   90.00
_cell.angle_gamma   90.00
#
_symmetry.space_group_name_H-M   'P 1'
#
loop_
_entity.id
_entity.type
_entity.pdbx_description
1 polymer ?
#
loop_
_entity_poly.entity_id
_entity_poly.type
_entity_poly.pdbx_seq_one_letter_code
_entity_poly.pdbx_strand_id
1 'polypeptide(L)'
;MAGFYVKFFIRFFLSVHFFAVLVYSVWCPSEFRHINPNFEQKTNRFWEFEEQSNSWVEVELPFDLVSCINGNCTKVGSISQMKQQEESLQGRIDIPEQGKNSKVMPGDRALLDESSNIVLPQRKRISLTRMAEISIWVTGESGSIYERFWNGVQWVIAPHDLPISAGPAVSVFIVNQTFIALSEAGNLYQLQISESSQAVWIECTPTHTETNSSLILIKSGVVSNDGKRAYFTTIGGSLLELIEIKPWRWIYHGRPPGGNAAAVVNVATVRPDVVFTVSAVPGEIFMS
;
A
#
# COMPACT_ATOMS: atom_id res chain seq x y z
N MET A 1 -58.20 -32.67 10.09
CA MET A 1 -56.96 -32.50 10.88
C MET A 1 -55.73 -32.03 10.08
N ALA A 2 -55.75 -31.95 8.74
CA ALA A 2 -54.58 -31.50 7.96
C ALA A 2 -54.37 -29.96 7.91
N GLY A 3 -55.43 -29.16 7.99
CA GLY A 3 -55.34 -27.69 7.83
C GLY A 3 -54.71 -26.92 8.99
N PHE A 4 -54.62 -27.53 10.19
CA PHE A 4 -54.03 -26.88 11.37
C PHE A 4 -52.50 -26.95 11.35
N TYR A 5 -51.93 -28.08 10.91
CA TYR A 5 -50.48 -28.27 10.83
C TYR A 5 -49.85 -27.39 9.75
N VAL A 6 -50.53 -27.17 8.62
CA VAL A 6 -50.04 -26.30 7.53
C VAL A 6 -49.95 -24.83 7.96
N LYS A 7 -50.91 -24.33 8.74
CA LYS A 7 -50.89 -22.96 9.26
C LYS A 7 -49.79 -22.73 10.30
N PHE A 8 -49.49 -23.74 11.13
CA PHE A 8 -48.37 -23.69 12.07
C PHE A 8 -47.01 -23.76 11.37
N PHE A 9 -46.87 -24.63 10.36
CA PHE A 9 -45.63 -24.73 9.58
C PHE A 9 -45.32 -23.42 8.82
N ILE A 10 -46.32 -22.80 8.19
CA ILE A 10 -46.12 -21.54 7.45
C ILE A 10 -45.74 -20.39 8.39
N ARG A 11 -46.35 -20.32 9.58
CA ARG A 11 -45.98 -19.31 10.60
C ARG A 11 -44.58 -19.53 11.16
N PHE A 12 -44.17 -20.79 11.34
CA PHE A 12 -42.83 -21.13 11.82
C PHE A 12 -41.76 -20.75 10.77
N PHE A 13 -41.97 -21.13 9.50
CA PHE A 13 -41.05 -20.77 8.41
C PHE A 13 -40.96 -19.26 8.16
N LEU A 14 -42.08 -18.53 8.23
CA LEU A 14 -42.08 -17.06 8.14
C LEU A 14 -41.32 -16.43 9.32
N SER A 15 -41.46 -16.96 10.54
CA SER A 15 -40.70 -16.44 11.69
C SER A 15 -39.20 -16.73 11.59
N VAL A 16 -38.81 -17.92 11.10
CA VAL A 16 -37.40 -18.31 10.95
C VAL A 16 -36.74 -17.53 9.81
N HIS A 17 -37.45 -17.25 8.70
CA HIS A 17 -36.95 -16.35 7.66
C HIS A 17 -36.85 -14.90 8.14
N PHE A 18 -37.80 -14.41 8.95
CA PHE A 18 -37.72 -13.05 9.50
C PHE A 18 -36.56 -12.90 10.50
N PHE A 19 -36.29 -13.93 11.31
CA PHE A 19 -35.11 -13.96 12.18
C PHE A 19 -33.80 -14.11 11.40
N ALA A 20 -33.76 -14.91 10.33
CA ALA A 20 -32.57 -15.02 9.49
C ALA A 20 -32.24 -13.68 8.78
N VAL A 21 -33.24 -12.95 8.29
CA VAL A 21 -33.05 -11.63 7.65
C VAL A 21 -32.61 -10.56 8.66
N LEU A 22 -33.04 -10.65 9.92
CA LEU A 22 -32.60 -9.75 10.99
C LEU A 22 -31.17 -10.04 11.49
N VAL A 23 -30.70 -11.29 11.41
CA VAL A 23 -29.32 -11.67 11.81
C VAL A 23 -28.29 -11.29 10.74
N TYR A 24 -28.67 -11.18 9.46
CA TYR A 24 -27.74 -10.72 8.40
C TYR A 24 -27.66 -9.20 8.23
N SER A 25 -28.47 -8.40 8.93
CA SER A 25 -28.54 -6.95 8.72
C SER A 25 -28.00 -6.09 9.85
N VAL A 26 -27.45 -6.66 10.92
CA VAL A 26 -26.90 -5.88 12.05
C VAL A 26 -25.59 -6.51 12.53
N TRP A 27 -24.49 -6.16 11.86
CA TRP A 27 -23.17 -5.91 12.44
C TRP A 27 -22.20 -5.45 11.34
N CYS A 28 -22.50 -4.31 10.74
CA CYS A 28 -21.42 -3.35 10.51
C CYS A 28 -21.28 -2.58 11.84
N PRO A 29 -20.18 -2.69 12.59
CA PRO A 29 -19.92 -1.78 13.67
C PRO A 29 -19.79 -0.38 13.05
N SER A 30 -20.83 0.44 13.12
CA SER A 30 -20.77 1.86 12.81
C SER A 30 -20.10 2.63 13.96
N GLU A 31 -18.94 2.15 14.39
CA GLU A 31 -17.99 2.88 15.23
C GLU A 31 -16.69 3.11 14.44
N PHE A 32 -16.80 3.52 13.18
CA PHE A 32 -15.83 4.50 12.68
C PHE A 32 -16.17 5.82 13.36
N ARG A 33 -15.70 5.97 14.60
CA ARG A 33 -15.52 7.29 15.18
C ARG A 33 -14.77 8.06 14.11
N HIS A 34 -15.41 9.09 13.55
CA HIS A 34 -14.74 10.07 12.69
C HIS A 34 -13.69 10.75 13.57
N ILE A 35 -12.56 10.08 13.77
CA ILE A 35 -11.30 10.75 13.95
C ILE A 35 -11.14 11.43 12.60
N ASN A 36 -11.47 12.72 12.53
CA ASN A 36 -10.88 13.57 11.52
C ASN A 36 -9.48 13.82 12.05
N PRO A 37 -8.45 13.03 11.68
CA PRO A 37 -7.10 13.46 11.96
C PRO A 37 -6.95 14.78 11.22
N ASN A 38 -6.90 15.88 11.95
CA ASN A 38 -6.44 17.12 11.36
C ASN A 38 -5.02 16.82 10.87
N PHE A 39 -4.82 16.90 9.56
CA PHE A 39 -3.51 16.69 8.97
C PHE A 39 -2.61 17.82 9.45
N GLU A 40 -1.75 17.52 10.43
CA GLU A 40 -0.71 18.43 10.88
C GLU A 40 0.56 18.16 10.07
N GLN A 41 0.86 19.08 9.17
CA GLN A 41 2.12 19.09 8.46
C GLN A 41 3.25 19.36 9.47
N LYS A 42 4.10 18.36 9.71
CA LYS A 42 5.20 18.44 10.69
C LYS A 42 6.43 19.20 10.22
N THR A 43 6.57 19.43 8.92
CA THR A 43 7.71 20.11 8.31
C THR A 43 7.31 20.81 7.03
N ASN A 44 7.94 21.95 6.76
CA ASN A 44 7.81 22.75 5.55
C ASN A 44 8.98 22.56 4.58
N ARG A 45 9.81 21.52 4.79
CA ARG A 45 10.98 21.21 3.98
C ARG A 45 10.63 20.15 2.93
N PHE A 46 11.08 20.38 1.71
CA PHE A 46 10.86 19.50 0.56
C PHE A 46 12.19 19.23 -0.12
N TRP A 47 12.31 18.07 -0.75
CA TRP A 47 13.56 17.64 -1.37
C TRP A 47 13.29 17.13 -2.78
N GLU A 48 14.22 17.36 -3.70
CA GLU A 48 14.23 16.84 -5.07
C GLU A 48 15.50 16.00 -5.29
N PHE A 49 15.36 14.86 -5.96
CA PHE A 49 16.51 14.04 -6.36
C PHE A 49 17.13 14.61 -7.63
N GLU A 50 18.39 15.05 -7.53
CA GLU A 50 19.13 15.57 -8.67
C GLU A 50 19.94 14.45 -9.33
N GLU A 51 19.49 14.01 -10.52
CA GLU A 51 20.13 12.93 -11.28
C GLU A 51 21.62 13.22 -11.61
N GLN A 52 21.99 14.48 -11.84
CA GLN A 52 23.36 14.86 -12.22
C GLN A 52 24.36 14.68 -11.08
N SER A 53 23.96 15.03 -9.85
CA SER A 53 24.78 14.90 -8.66
C SER A 53 24.56 13.58 -7.92
N ASN A 54 23.55 12.80 -8.34
CA ASN A 54 23.09 11.58 -7.69
C ASN A 54 22.80 11.81 -6.20
N SER A 55 22.22 12.97 -5.88
CA SER A 55 22.03 13.44 -4.51
C SER A 55 20.69 14.15 -4.32
N TRP A 56 20.21 14.20 -3.08
CA TRP A 56 18.97 14.87 -2.71
C TRP A 56 19.24 16.32 -2.32
N VAL A 57 18.55 17.26 -2.97
CA VAL A 57 18.70 18.71 -2.79
C VAL A 57 17.42 19.30 -2.20
N GLU A 58 17.54 20.22 -1.24
CA GLU A 58 16.39 20.88 -0.62
C GLU A 58 15.78 21.92 -1.58
N VAL A 59 14.46 21.92 -1.70
CA VAL A 59 13.69 22.79 -2.59
C VAL A 59 13.07 23.94 -1.81
N GLU A 60 13.30 25.17 -2.25
CA GLU A 60 12.72 26.37 -1.63
C GLU A 60 11.26 26.60 -2.08
N LEU A 61 10.41 27.05 -1.14
CA LEU A 61 9.03 27.46 -1.41
C LEU A 61 8.97 28.96 -1.80
N PRO A 62 8.03 29.39 -2.66
CA PRO A 62 6.94 28.62 -3.23
C PRO A 62 7.40 27.73 -4.41
N PHE A 63 6.91 26.50 -4.42
CA PHE A 63 7.22 25.57 -5.50
C PHE A 63 6.05 25.48 -6.48
N ASP A 64 6.28 25.88 -7.72
CA ASP A 64 5.25 25.86 -8.76
C ASP A 64 5.06 24.44 -9.31
N LEU A 65 3.83 23.92 -9.17
CA LEU A 65 3.42 22.68 -9.80
C LEU A 65 3.14 22.97 -11.27
N VAL A 66 3.86 22.28 -12.15
CA VAL A 66 3.77 22.48 -13.60
C VAL A 66 3.28 21.19 -14.24
N SER A 67 2.25 21.28 -15.08
CA SER A 67 1.78 20.15 -15.91
C SER A 67 2.25 20.39 -17.33
N CYS A 68 2.93 19.40 -17.89
CA CYS A 68 3.45 19.44 -19.24
C CYS A 68 2.68 18.44 -20.11
N ILE A 69 1.97 18.95 -21.12
CA ILE A 69 1.29 18.11 -22.11
C ILE A 69 1.88 18.46 -23.48
N ASN A 70 2.44 17.47 -24.17
CA ASN A 70 3.08 17.62 -25.49
C ASN A 70 4.14 18.75 -25.55
N GLY A 71 4.94 18.89 -24.50
CA GLY A 71 6.00 19.89 -24.42
C GLY A 71 5.53 21.31 -24.08
N ASN A 72 4.22 21.56 -23.93
CA ASN A 72 3.70 22.81 -23.40
C ASN A 72 3.46 22.66 -21.89
N CYS A 73 4.30 23.32 -21.10
CA CYS A 73 4.25 23.28 -19.63
C CYS A 73 3.48 24.48 -19.10
N THR A 74 2.37 24.22 -18.41
CA THR A 74 1.55 25.26 -17.76
C THR A 74 1.60 25.07 -16.25
N LYS A 75 1.74 26.17 -15.51
CA LYS A 75 1.59 26.17 -14.05
C LYS A 75 0.16 25.75 -13.70
N VAL A 76 0.04 24.63 -12.98
CA VAL A 76 -1.24 24.07 -12.50
C VAL A 76 -1.49 24.34 -11.03
N GLY A 77 -0.47 24.76 -10.29
CA GLY A 77 -0.60 25.14 -8.89
C GLY A 77 0.71 25.68 -8.32
N SER A 78 0.70 26.05 -7.05
CA SER A 78 1.90 26.39 -6.31
C SER A 78 1.76 25.90 -4.88
N ILE A 79 2.77 25.20 -4.37
CA ILE A 79 2.89 24.85 -2.97
C ILE A 79 3.46 26.09 -2.28
N SER A 80 2.64 26.77 -1.48
CA SER A 80 3.04 27.94 -0.69
C SER A 80 3.13 27.60 0.80
N GLN A 81 3.93 28.36 1.54
CA GLN A 81 4.03 28.24 2.99
C GLN A 81 2.65 28.54 3.63
N MET A 82 2.05 27.56 4.32
CA MET A 82 0.86 27.83 5.15
C MET A 82 1.29 28.78 6.28
N LYS A 83 0.75 30.00 6.29
CA LYS A 83 0.82 30.85 7.48
C LYS A 83 -0.04 30.17 8.54
N GLN A 84 0.55 29.81 9.68
CA GLN A 84 -0.20 29.46 10.88
C GLN A 84 -1.04 30.68 11.25
N GLN A 85 -2.34 30.62 10.97
CA GLN A 85 -3.29 31.62 11.43
C GLN A 85 -3.63 31.24 12.87
N GLU A 86 -2.87 31.78 13.83
CA GLU A 86 -3.27 31.84 15.24
C GLU A 86 -4.51 32.73 15.35
N GLU A 87 -5.68 32.18 15.07
CA GLU A 87 -6.94 32.82 15.41
C GLU A 87 -7.32 32.48 16.84
N SER A 88 -7.08 33.47 17.70
CA SER A 88 -7.53 33.60 19.06
C SER A 88 -9.02 33.28 19.22
N LEU A 89 -9.34 32.25 19.99
CA LEU A 89 -10.62 32.15 20.70
C LEU A 89 -10.34 31.79 22.16
N GLN A 90 -10.03 32.84 22.91
CA GLN A 90 -10.01 32.87 24.35
C GLN A 90 -11.43 32.57 24.88
N GLY A 91 -11.67 31.32 25.27
CA GLY A 91 -12.90 30.89 25.95
C GLY A 91 -12.56 30.17 27.25
N ARG A 92 -12.48 30.94 28.34
CA ARG A 92 -12.33 30.47 29.74
C ARG A 92 -13.25 29.29 30.04
N ILE A 93 -12.70 28.21 30.63
CA ILE A 93 -13.26 27.59 31.84
C ILE A 93 -12.09 27.14 32.73
N ASP A 94 -12.12 27.65 33.96
CA ASP A 94 -11.13 27.53 35.03
C ASP A 94 -11.35 26.28 35.93
N ILE A 95 -10.25 25.58 36.28
CA ILE A 95 -9.89 24.99 37.60
C ILE A 95 -10.57 23.64 38.04
N PRO A 96 -9.96 22.74 38.89
CA PRO A 96 -8.57 22.54 39.34
C PRO A 96 -8.01 21.10 39.20
N GLU A 97 -6.68 21.00 39.27
CA GLU A 97 -5.92 19.80 39.65
C GLU A 97 -6.21 19.35 41.11
N GLN A 98 -6.32 18.04 41.32
CA GLN A 98 -6.11 17.44 42.65
C GLN A 98 -5.28 16.16 42.52
N GLY A 99 -4.02 16.27 42.93
CA GLY A 99 -3.09 15.15 42.98
C GLY A 99 -3.43 14.14 44.06
N LYS A 100 -3.02 12.88 43.84
CA LYS A 100 -2.68 11.92 44.90
C LYS A 100 -1.70 10.88 44.36
N ASN A 101 -0.49 10.94 44.90
CA ASN A 101 0.52 9.89 44.81
C ASN A 101 0.13 8.70 45.71
N SER A 102 0.32 7.49 45.22
CA SER A 102 0.59 6.33 46.08
C SER A 102 1.42 5.27 45.35
N LYS A 103 2.64 5.06 45.84
CA LYS A 103 3.55 3.96 45.53
C LYS A 103 3.05 2.67 46.21
N VAL A 104 3.07 1.53 45.50
CA VAL A 104 3.28 0.19 46.09
C VAL A 104 4.13 -0.66 45.13
N MET A 105 5.03 -1.44 45.74
CA MET A 105 6.18 -2.18 45.22
C MET A 105 5.82 -3.62 44.75
N PRO A 106 6.77 -4.39 44.16
CA PRO A 106 6.51 -5.48 43.21
C PRO A 106 6.45 -6.86 43.85
N GLY A 107 5.85 -7.80 43.13
CA GLY A 107 5.99 -9.24 43.37
C GLY A 107 4.67 -9.97 43.37
N ASP A 108 4.37 -10.66 42.28
CA ASP A 108 3.98 -12.07 42.33
C ASP A 108 4.01 -12.64 40.90
N ARG A 109 5.13 -13.31 40.60
CA ARG A 109 5.27 -14.23 39.47
C ARG A 109 4.85 -15.62 39.96
N ALA A 110 3.73 -16.10 39.45
CA ALA A 110 3.40 -17.50 39.16
C ALA A 110 1.88 -17.56 39.02
N LEU A 111 1.24 -18.17 38.04
CA LEU A 111 1.65 -19.13 37.02
C LEU A 111 0.38 -19.36 36.18
N LEU A 112 0.54 -19.66 34.88
CA LEU A 112 -0.46 -20.25 33.97
C LEU A 112 -1.58 -19.30 33.49
N ASP A 113 -1.41 -18.77 32.28
CA ASP A 113 -2.48 -18.94 31.30
C ASP A 113 -1.86 -19.29 29.95
N GLU A 114 -2.56 -20.16 29.28
CA GLU A 114 -2.14 -21.04 28.20
C GLU A 114 -1.73 -20.28 26.95
N SER A 115 -1.12 -21.04 26.05
CA SER A 115 -0.92 -20.71 24.65
C SER A 115 -2.17 -20.08 24.03
N SER A 116 -2.31 -18.76 24.13
CA SER A 116 -2.99 -18.02 23.09
C SER A 116 -2.08 -18.15 21.89
N ASN A 117 -2.44 -19.05 20.99
CA ASN A 117 -2.03 -18.97 19.60
C ASN A 117 -2.24 -17.50 19.24
N ILE A 118 -1.14 -16.73 19.18
CA ILE A 118 -1.16 -15.41 18.61
C ILE A 118 -1.46 -15.68 17.14
N VAL A 119 -2.76 -15.74 16.83
CA VAL A 119 -3.24 -15.64 15.46
C VAL A 119 -2.80 -14.26 15.06
N LEU A 120 -1.68 -14.21 14.33
CA LEU A 120 -1.20 -13.00 13.70
C LEU A 120 -2.42 -12.38 13.00
N PRO A 121 -2.65 -11.05 13.14
CA PRO A 121 -3.78 -10.42 12.51
C PRO A 121 -3.81 -10.79 11.03
N GLN A 122 -4.96 -11.33 10.61
CA GLN A 122 -5.35 -11.59 9.23
C GLN A 122 -4.76 -10.53 8.28
N ARG A 123 -4.09 -10.96 7.20
CA ARG A 123 -3.28 -10.07 6.37
C ARG A 123 -4.19 -9.03 5.72
N LYS A 124 -3.95 -7.75 6.01
CA LYS A 124 -4.76 -6.64 5.46
C LYS A 124 -4.30 -6.14 4.09
N ARG A 125 -3.42 -6.87 3.40
CA ARG A 125 -2.77 -6.40 2.17
C ARG A 125 -3.44 -7.05 0.96
N ILE A 126 -4.16 -6.23 0.21
CA ILE A 126 -4.75 -6.57 -1.08
C ILE A 126 -4.07 -5.66 -2.10
N SER A 127 -3.53 -6.24 -3.16
CA SER A 127 -3.07 -5.50 -4.34
C SER A 127 -4.07 -5.71 -5.47
N LEU A 128 -4.37 -4.66 -6.22
CA LEU A 128 -5.20 -4.75 -7.42
C LEU A 128 -4.49 -4.01 -8.55
N THR A 129 -4.41 -4.66 -9.70
CA THR A 129 -3.79 -4.08 -10.90
C THR A 129 -4.62 -4.45 -12.13
N ARG A 130 -4.82 -3.49 -13.02
CA ARG A 130 -5.61 -3.68 -14.25
C ARG A 130 -4.65 -3.92 -15.42
N MET A 131 -4.82 -5.03 -16.14
CA MET A 131 -4.06 -5.29 -17.38
C MET A 131 -4.75 -4.66 -18.59
N ALA A 132 -6.07 -4.84 -18.68
CA ALA A 132 -6.90 -4.36 -19.79
C ALA A 132 -8.32 -4.09 -19.28
N GLU A 133 -9.23 -3.67 -20.15
CA GLU A 133 -10.66 -3.53 -19.78
C GLU A 133 -11.30 -4.85 -19.39
N ILE A 134 -10.72 -5.95 -19.88
CA ILE A 134 -11.23 -7.31 -19.72
C ILE A 134 -10.40 -8.16 -18.75
N SER A 135 -9.44 -7.58 -18.02
CA SER A 135 -8.57 -8.34 -17.11
C SER A 135 -8.12 -7.51 -15.90
N ILE A 136 -8.35 -8.08 -14.71
CA ILE A 136 -7.98 -7.50 -13.41
C ILE A 136 -7.23 -8.57 -12.62
N TRP A 137 -6.07 -8.20 -12.09
CA TRP A 137 -5.23 -9.06 -11.26
C TRP A 137 -5.31 -8.62 -9.80
N VAL A 138 -5.41 -9.58 -8.89
CA VAL A 138 -5.62 -9.36 -7.46
C VAL A 138 -4.71 -10.26 -6.64
N THR A 139 -4.08 -9.70 -5.61
CA THR A 139 -3.50 -10.51 -4.52
C THR A 139 -4.47 -10.55 -3.35
N GLY A 140 -4.84 -11.75 -2.94
CA GLY A 140 -5.73 -11.96 -1.79
C GLY A 140 -4.97 -11.95 -0.47
N GLU A 141 -5.70 -11.96 0.64
CA GLU A 141 -5.14 -12.09 1.98
C GLU A 141 -4.26 -13.34 2.15
N SER A 142 -4.57 -14.44 1.46
CA SER A 142 -3.77 -15.67 1.47
C SER A 142 -2.38 -15.47 0.84
N GLY A 143 -2.15 -14.38 0.11
CA GLY A 143 -1.00 -14.19 -0.77
C GLY A 143 -1.12 -14.97 -2.08
N SER A 144 -2.31 -15.47 -2.40
CA SER A 144 -2.62 -16.04 -3.70
C SER A 144 -2.85 -14.94 -4.73
N ILE A 145 -2.47 -15.22 -5.98
CA ILE A 145 -2.64 -14.33 -7.13
C ILE A 145 -3.77 -14.87 -8.00
N TYR A 146 -4.75 -14.02 -8.29
CA TYR A 146 -5.85 -14.35 -9.18
C TYR A 146 -5.96 -13.32 -10.29
N GLU A 147 -6.33 -13.80 -11.48
CA GLU A 147 -6.80 -12.97 -12.58
C GLU A 147 -8.30 -13.18 -12.76
N ARG A 148 -9.06 -12.11 -12.75
CA ARG A 148 -10.45 -12.09 -13.20
C ARG A 148 -10.51 -11.49 -14.60
N PHE A 149 -10.88 -12.30 -15.58
CA PHE A 149 -10.90 -11.88 -16.99
C PHE A 149 -12.15 -12.33 -17.76
N TRP A 150 -12.46 -11.63 -18.84
CA TRP A 150 -13.56 -11.98 -19.75
C TRP A 150 -13.04 -12.93 -20.84
N ASN A 151 -13.60 -14.14 -20.91
CA ASN A 151 -13.17 -15.14 -21.88
C ASN A 151 -13.92 -15.08 -23.23
N GLY A 152 -14.70 -14.01 -23.47
CA GLY A 152 -15.58 -13.87 -24.62
C GLY A 152 -17.05 -14.20 -24.34
N VAL A 153 -17.33 -15.00 -23.30
CA VAL A 153 -18.68 -15.47 -22.95
C VAL A 153 -19.07 -15.08 -21.52
N GLN A 154 -18.15 -15.20 -20.58
CA GLN A 154 -18.36 -14.89 -19.17
C GLN A 154 -17.09 -14.41 -18.48
N TRP A 155 -17.24 -13.79 -17.32
CA TRP A 155 -16.12 -13.50 -16.43
C TRP A 155 -15.69 -14.79 -15.71
N VAL A 156 -14.41 -15.12 -15.80
CA VAL A 156 -13.80 -16.28 -15.16
C VAL A 156 -12.66 -15.85 -14.24
N ILE A 157 -12.24 -16.74 -13.35
CA ILE A 157 -11.10 -16.52 -12.44
C ILE A 157 -10.05 -17.59 -12.72
N ALA A 158 -8.81 -17.18 -12.94
CA ALA A 158 -7.65 -18.06 -13.08
C ALA A 158 -6.63 -17.81 -11.95
N PRO A 159 -6.10 -18.87 -11.31
CA PRO A 159 -5.02 -18.75 -10.35
C PRO A 159 -3.67 -18.58 -11.06
N HIS A 160 -2.81 -17.74 -10.49
CA HIS A 160 -1.46 -17.46 -11.00
C HIS A 160 -0.46 -17.39 -9.84
N ASP A 161 -0.62 -18.26 -8.85
CA ASP A 161 0.17 -18.24 -7.62
C ASP A 161 1.68 -18.35 -7.89
N LEU A 162 2.45 -17.72 -7.01
CA LEU A 162 3.90 -17.89 -6.98
C LEU A 162 4.27 -19.35 -6.66
N PRO A 163 5.45 -19.83 -7.08
CA PRO A 163 5.96 -21.12 -6.67
C PRO A 163 6.06 -21.21 -5.14
N ILE A 164 5.84 -22.41 -4.58
CA ILE A 164 5.87 -22.63 -3.12
C ILE A 164 7.18 -22.12 -2.49
N SER A 165 8.31 -22.24 -3.19
CA SER A 165 9.63 -21.76 -2.75
C SER A 165 9.74 -20.25 -2.62
N ALA A 166 8.95 -19.49 -3.39
CA ALA A 166 8.90 -18.02 -3.32
C ALA A 166 8.11 -17.52 -2.11
N GLY A 167 7.22 -18.36 -1.59
CA GLY A 167 6.27 -18.00 -0.55
C GLY A 167 5.11 -17.15 -1.07
N PRO A 168 4.31 -16.58 -0.15
CA PRO A 168 3.10 -15.83 -0.49
C PRO A 168 3.41 -14.52 -1.21
N ALA A 169 2.54 -14.11 -2.13
CA ALA A 169 2.64 -12.83 -2.83
C ALA A 169 2.08 -11.68 -1.99
N VAL A 170 2.73 -10.52 -2.10
CA VAL A 170 2.30 -9.25 -1.48
C VAL A 170 1.54 -8.40 -2.49
N SER A 171 2.10 -8.24 -3.69
CA SER A 171 1.54 -7.37 -4.72
C SER A 171 1.91 -7.83 -6.13
N VAL A 172 1.08 -7.43 -7.10
CA VAL A 172 1.31 -7.67 -8.52
C VAL A 172 1.35 -6.33 -9.25
N PHE A 173 2.33 -6.20 -10.13
CA PHE A 173 2.61 -5.05 -10.96
C PHE A 173 2.56 -5.46 -12.43
N ILE A 174 2.15 -4.54 -13.30
CA ILE A 174 2.26 -4.71 -14.75
C ILE A 174 3.12 -3.56 -15.25
N VAL A 175 4.31 -3.90 -15.74
CA VAL A 175 5.30 -2.93 -16.24
C VAL A 175 5.64 -3.33 -17.66
N ASN A 176 5.43 -2.43 -18.62
CA ASN A 176 5.62 -2.67 -20.04
C ASN A 176 5.02 -4.02 -20.51
N GLN A 177 3.74 -4.24 -20.15
CA GLN A 177 2.99 -5.48 -20.43
C GLN A 177 3.56 -6.76 -19.81
N THR A 178 4.55 -6.63 -18.92
CA THR A 178 5.15 -7.75 -18.19
C THR A 178 4.61 -7.78 -16.77
N PHE A 179 4.16 -8.95 -16.33
CA PHE A 179 3.71 -9.13 -14.96
C PHE A 179 4.89 -9.36 -14.03
N ILE A 180 4.90 -8.64 -12.92
CA ILE A 180 5.89 -8.78 -11.85
C ILE A 180 5.13 -8.99 -10.55
N ALA A 181 5.50 -9.99 -9.78
CA ALA A 181 4.97 -10.26 -8.46
C ALA A 181 6.05 -10.06 -7.40
N LEU A 182 5.66 -9.44 -6.28
CA LEU A 182 6.50 -9.29 -5.09
C LEU A 182 6.12 -10.36 -4.07
N SER A 183 7.10 -11.13 -3.59
CA SER A 183 6.88 -12.08 -2.49
C SER A 183 7.05 -11.44 -1.11
N GLU A 184 6.55 -12.09 -0.06
CA GLU A 184 6.75 -11.67 1.33
C GLU A 184 8.22 -11.63 1.75
N ALA A 185 9.07 -12.45 1.13
CA ALA A 185 10.52 -12.44 1.34
C ALA A 185 11.20 -11.21 0.72
N GLY A 186 10.49 -10.43 -0.10
CA GLY A 186 11.00 -9.26 -0.78
C GLY A 186 11.65 -9.55 -2.13
N ASN A 187 11.42 -10.74 -2.70
CA ASN A 187 11.92 -11.11 -4.02
C ASN A 187 10.92 -10.71 -5.09
N LEU A 188 11.43 -10.38 -6.29
CA LEU A 188 10.60 -10.08 -7.45
C LEU A 188 10.58 -11.28 -8.40
N TYR A 189 9.42 -11.59 -8.94
CA TYR A 189 9.21 -12.65 -9.92
C TYR A 189 8.54 -12.10 -11.16
N GLN A 190 9.08 -12.43 -12.32
CA GLN A 190 8.52 -12.09 -13.62
C GLN A 190 7.68 -13.26 -14.14
N LEU A 191 6.46 -13.00 -14.58
CA LEU A 191 5.70 -14.01 -15.32
C LEU A 191 6.24 -14.08 -16.75
N GLN A 192 6.66 -15.26 -17.15
CA GLN A 192 7.08 -15.55 -18.51
C GLN A 192 6.27 -16.72 -19.05
N ILE A 193 6.00 -16.69 -20.36
CA ILE A 193 5.41 -17.82 -21.05
C ILE A 193 6.57 -18.67 -21.56
N SER A 194 6.65 -19.92 -21.09
CA SER A 194 7.64 -20.89 -21.54
C SER A 194 7.40 -21.30 -23.00
N GLU A 195 8.38 -21.96 -23.62
CA GLU A 195 8.24 -22.56 -24.95
C GLU A 195 7.07 -23.57 -25.01
N SER A 196 6.75 -24.21 -23.88
CA SER A 196 5.61 -25.11 -23.74
C SER A 196 4.26 -24.38 -23.55
N SER A 197 4.21 -23.06 -23.72
CA SER A 197 3.02 -22.23 -23.49
C SER A 197 2.49 -22.26 -22.05
N GLN A 198 3.36 -22.56 -21.08
CA GLN A 198 3.01 -22.53 -19.67
C GLN A 198 3.48 -21.21 -19.05
N ALA A 199 2.63 -20.60 -18.22
CA ALA A 199 2.99 -19.41 -17.48
C ALA A 199 3.87 -19.82 -16.28
N VAL A 200 5.09 -19.32 -16.24
CA VAL A 200 6.09 -19.64 -15.20
C VAL A 200 6.64 -18.35 -14.60
N TRP A 201 6.70 -18.31 -13.27
CA TRP A 201 7.33 -17.23 -12.52
C TRP A 201 8.84 -17.45 -12.42
N ILE A 202 9.63 -16.46 -12.85
CA ILE A 202 11.09 -16.49 -12.82
C ILE A 202 11.60 -15.37 -11.94
N GLU A 203 12.51 -15.67 -11.01
CA GLU A 203 13.08 -14.66 -10.12
C GLU A 203 13.87 -13.60 -10.91
N CYS A 204 13.61 -12.33 -10.61
CA CYS A 204 14.19 -11.16 -11.25
C CYS A 204 14.59 -10.08 -10.23
N THR A 205 14.83 -10.49 -8.98
CA THR A 205 15.25 -9.61 -7.88
C THR A 205 16.55 -8.88 -8.25
N PRO A 206 16.64 -7.55 -8.06
CA PRO A 206 17.86 -6.81 -8.36
C PRO A 206 19.03 -7.19 -7.43
N THR A 207 20.23 -7.23 -8.00
CA THR A 207 21.48 -7.44 -7.28
C THR A 207 22.26 -6.13 -7.19
N HIS A 208 22.87 -5.85 -6.03
CA HIS A 208 23.74 -4.69 -5.87
C HIS A 208 25.14 -5.00 -6.39
N THR A 209 25.61 -4.28 -7.41
CA THR A 209 26.92 -4.52 -8.04
C THR A 209 28.08 -3.95 -7.24
N GLU A 210 27.86 -3.00 -6.32
CA GLU A 210 28.94 -2.22 -5.69
C GLU A 210 29.35 -2.71 -4.28
N THR A 211 28.59 -3.62 -3.66
CA THR A 211 28.93 -4.18 -2.33
C THR A 211 28.58 -5.66 -2.28
N ASN A 212 29.61 -6.52 -2.32
CA ASN A 212 29.57 -7.96 -2.00
C ASN A 212 28.18 -8.61 -2.20
N SER A 213 27.72 -8.72 -3.45
CA SER A 213 26.56 -9.50 -3.92
C SER A 213 25.38 -9.62 -2.93
N SER A 214 24.98 -8.52 -2.28
CA SER A 214 23.80 -8.55 -1.41
C SER A 214 22.55 -8.36 -2.26
N LEU A 215 21.60 -9.31 -2.14
CA LEU A 215 20.29 -9.22 -2.81
C LEU A 215 19.53 -8.00 -2.28
N ILE A 216 19.01 -7.18 -3.18
CA ILE A 216 18.21 -6.00 -2.81
C ILE A 216 16.76 -6.44 -2.63
N LEU A 217 16.36 -6.65 -1.37
CA LEU A 217 14.99 -7.06 -1.04
C LEU A 217 14.02 -5.87 -1.08
N ILE A 218 12.89 -6.09 -1.73
CA ILE A 218 11.84 -5.10 -1.97
C ILE A 218 10.79 -5.15 -0.86
N LYS A 219 10.34 -3.98 -0.42
CA LYS A 219 9.28 -3.82 0.59
C LYS A 219 7.93 -3.50 -0.04
N SER A 220 7.91 -2.60 -1.02
CA SER A 220 6.71 -2.15 -1.73
C SER A 220 7.09 -1.46 -3.03
N GLY A 221 6.12 -1.21 -3.91
CA GLY A 221 6.37 -0.43 -5.12
C GLY A 221 5.10 0.15 -5.74
N VAL A 222 5.30 0.97 -6.75
CA VAL A 222 4.25 1.61 -7.55
C VAL A 222 4.68 1.63 -9.02
N VAL A 223 3.71 1.50 -9.93
CA VAL A 223 3.95 1.61 -11.36
C VAL A 223 3.69 3.05 -11.82
N SER A 224 4.54 3.54 -12.71
CA SER A 224 4.35 4.80 -13.43
C SER A 224 3.03 4.82 -14.21
N ASN A 225 2.54 6.01 -14.54
CA ASN A 225 1.22 6.16 -15.15
C ASN A 225 1.17 5.68 -16.61
N ASP A 226 2.29 5.75 -17.32
CA ASP A 226 2.42 5.19 -18.66
C ASP A 226 2.66 3.67 -18.64
N GLY A 227 2.78 3.08 -17.45
CA GLY A 227 3.01 1.66 -17.25
C GLY A 227 4.41 1.20 -17.66
N LYS A 228 5.35 2.09 -18.01
CA LYS A 228 6.66 1.69 -18.54
C LYS A 228 7.73 1.51 -17.48
N ARG A 229 7.62 2.25 -16.39
CA ARG A 229 8.55 2.26 -15.25
C ARG A 229 7.87 1.80 -13.97
N ALA A 230 8.66 1.30 -13.03
CA ALA A 230 8.18 1.03 -11.67
C ALA A 230 9.19 1.50 -10.64
N TYR A 231 8.69 1.97 -9.50
CA TYR A 231 9.47 2.50 -8.40
C TYR A 231 9.26 1.62 -7.18
N PHE A 232 10.34 1.26 -6.52
CA PHE A 232 10.33 0.32 -5.41
C PHE A 232 11.07 0.88 -4.20
N THR A 233 10.51 0.67 -3.02
CA THR A 233 11.20 0.90 -1.74
C THR A 233 11.80 -0.42 -1.28
N THR A 234 13.06 -0.42 -0.85
CA THR A 234 13.70 -1.62 -0.29
C THR A 234 13.38 -1.80 1.19
N ILE A 235 13.57 -3.02 1.69
CA ILE A 235 13.58 -3.28 3.14
C ILE A 235 14.71 -2.47 3.82
N GLY A 236 15.80 -2.24 3.09
CA GLY A 236 16.91 -1.37 3.52
C GLY A 236 16.62 0.12 3.45
N GLY A 237 15.42 0.56 3.06
CA GLY A 237 15.01 1.97 3.07
C GLY A 237 15.47 2.81 1.87
N SER A 238 15.98 2.18 0.82
CA SER A 238 16.41 2.87 -0.41
C SER A 238 15.29 2.90 -1.45
N LEU A 239 15.36 3.85 -2.38
CA LEU A 239 14.49 3.95 -3.55
C LEU A 239 15.20 3.38 -4.79
N LEU A 240 14.49 2.53 -5.53
CA LEU A 240 14.93 2.00 -6.83
C LEU A 240 13.91 2.31 -7.89
N GLU A 241 14.39 2.46 -9.12
CA GLU A 241 13.58 2.60 -10.31
C GLU A 241 13.93 1.50 -11.32
N LEU A 242 12.91 0.85 -11.85
CA LEU A 242 12.98 -0.06 -12.98
C LEU A 242 12.62 0.71 -14.24
N ILE A 243 13.59 0.92 -15.13
CA ILE A 243 13.38 1.66 -16.39
C ILE A 243 13.08 0.72 -17.55
N GLU A 244 13.67 -0.48 -17.54
CA GLU A 244 13.60 -1.41 -18.68
C GLU A 244 13.62 -2.86 -18.18
N ILE A 245 12.89 -3.75 -18.85
CA ILE A 245 12.72 -5.17 -18.47
C ILE A 245 13.55 -6.10 -19.38
N LYS A 246 13.95 -5.65 -20.58
CA LYS A 246 14.64 -6.48 -21.57
C LYS A 246 15.79 -5.70 -22.26
N PRO A 247 16.97 -5.61 -21.64
CA PRO A 247 17.38 -6.23 -20.37
C PRO A 247 16.88 -5.46 -19.15
N TRP A 248 16.89 -6.11 -17.99
CA TRP A 248 16.55 -5.47 -16.72
C TRP A 248 17.53 -4.32 -16.42
N ARG A 249 17.04 -3.09 -16.39
CA ARG A 249 17.82 -1.89 -16.09
C ARG A 249 17.24 -1.16 -14.88
N TRP A 250 18.07 -1.07 -13.84
CA TRP A 250 17.73 -0.48 -12.56
C TRP A 250 18.51 0.83 -12.34
N ILE A 251 17.85 1.83 -11.77
CA ILE A 251 18.51 3.01 -11.18
C ILE A 251 18.34 2.93 -9.66
N TYR A 252 19.43 3.21 -8.96
CA TYR A 252 19.47 3.29 -7.52
C TYR A 252 19.49 4.77 -7.08
N HIS A 253 18.38 5.23 -6.50
CA HIS A 253 18.19 6.60 -6.03
C HIS A 253 18.67 6.82 -4.59
N GLY A 254 19.22 5.78 -3.97
CA GLY A 254 19.71 5.85 -2.60
C GLY A 254 18.60 5.99 -1.56
N ARG A 255 18.97 6.53 -0.40
CA ARG A 255 18.03 6.80 0.69
C ARG A 255 17.72 8.31 0.72
N PRO A 256 16.47 8.69 1.01
CA PRO A 256 16.18 10.08 1.28
C PRO A 256 16.99 10.58 2.50
N PRO A 257 17.45 11.84 2.51
CA PRO A 257 18.03 12.48 3.68
C PRO A 257 17.18 12.25 4.94
N GLY A 258 17.83 12.08 6.07
CA GLY A 258 17.14 11.96 7.35
C GLY A 258 16.48 10.60 7.63
N GLY A 259 16.32 9.68 6.67
CA GLY A 259 15.70 8.39 6.99
C GLY A 259 15.58 7.35 5.87
N ASN A 260 14.70 6.38 6.11
CA ASN A 260 14.40 5.30 5.16
C ASN A 260 13.15 5.63 4.36
N ALA A 261 13.14 5.32 3.07
CA ALA A 261 11.94 5.35 2.25
C ALA A 261 10.87 4.41 2.85
N ALA A 262 9.75 5.00 3.29
CA ALA A 262 8.66 4.28 3.93
C ALA A 262 7.59 3.86 2.93
N ALA A 263 7.25 4.75 1.99
CA ALA A 263 6.25 4.57 0.96
C ALA A 263 6.62 5.38 -0.29
N VAL A 264 6.14 4.94 -1.44
CA VAL A 264 6.30 5.61 -2.73
C VAL A 264 4.94 5.74 -3.41
N VAL A 265 4.67 6.90 -4.00
CA VAL A 265 3.40 7.18 -4.69
C VAL A 265 3.68 7.90 -6.02
N ASN A 266 3.07 7.38 -7.08
CA ASN A 266 3.07 8.01 -8.38
C ASN A 266 2.00 9.11 -8.43
N VAL A 267 2.40 10.33 -8.82
CA VAL A 267 1.49 11.51 -8.83
C VAL A 267 1.39 12.11 -10.23
N ALA A 268 1.43 11.26 -11.25
CA ALA A 268 1.30 11.63 -12.65
C ALA A 268 0.05 12.46 -12.98
N THR A 269 -1.03 12.34 -12.20
CA THR A 269 -2.25 13.15 -12.36
C THR A 269 -2.02 14.63 -12.07
N VAL A 270 -1.02 14.95 -11.25
CA VAL A 270 -0.63 16.33 -10.90
C VAL A 270 0.55 16.77 -11.77
N ARG A 271 1.57 15.93 -11.89
CA ARG A 271 2.76 16.18 -12.71
C ARG A 271 3.26 14.88 -13.33
N PRO A 272 3.27 14.76 -14.67
CA PRO A 272 3.86 13.61 -15.35
C PRO A 272 5.32 13.41 -14.90
N ASP A 273 5.73 12.15 -14.83
CA ASP A 273 7.11 11.74 -14.53
C ASP A 273 7.63 12.15 -13.14
N VAL A 274 6.74 12.46 -12.18
CA VAL A 274 7.12 12.77 -10.79
C VAL A 274 6.53 11.76 -9.81
N VAL A 275 7.37 11.34 -8.87
CA VAL A 275 7.04 10.39 -7.81
C VAL A 275 7.38 11.00 -6.46
N PHE A 276 6.48 10.85 -5.48
CA PHE A 276 6.79 11.20 -4.09
C PHE A 276 7.21 9.98 -3.28
N THR A 277 8.25 10.15 -2.48
CA THR A 277 8.70 9.21 -1.47
C THR A 277 8.50 9.83 -0.09
N VAL A 278 7.92 9.07 0.83
CA VAL A 278 7.74 9.50 2.23
C VAL A 278 8.81 8.85 3.08
N SER A 279 9.49 9.62 3.93
CA SER A 279 10.47 9.08 4.88
C SER A 279 9.77 8.47 6.10
N ALA A 280 10.42 7.47 6.70
CA ALA A 280 10.00 6.91 7.98
C ALA A 280 10.10 7.92 9.14
N VAL A 281 10.86 9.01 8.95
CA VAL A 281 10.86 10.14 9.88
C VAL A 281 9.58 10.97 9.69
N PRO A 282 8.86 11.30 10.76
CA PRO A 282 7.59 12.01 10.64
C PRO A 282 7.72 13.36 9.93
N GLY A 283 7.08 13.47 8.76
CA GLY A 283 6.82 14.74 8.08
C GLY A 283 7.58 14.96 6.78
N GLU A 284 8.70 14.28 6.52
CA GLU A 284 9.52 14.61 5.34
C GLU A 284 9.04 13.91 4.06
N ILE A 285 8.90 14.70 2.99
CA ILE A 285 8.46 14.27 1.66
C ILE A 285 9.55 14.61 0.64
N PHE A 286 9.87 13.63 -0.19
CA PHE A 286 10.94 13.66 -1.18
C PHE A 286 10.34 13.49 -2.58
N MET A 287 10.81 14.24 -3.55
CA MET A 287 10.37 14.23 -4.96
C MET A 287 11.46 13.64 -5.83
N SER A 288 11.12 12.67 -6.66
CA SER A 288 12.01 12.09 -7.67
C SER A 288 11.32 12.11 -9.03
#